data_AF-A0A836YXE6-F1
#
_entry.id   AF-A0A836YXE6-F1
#
_cell.length_a   1.000
_cell.length_b   1.000
_cell.length_c   1.000
_cell.angle_alpha   90.00
_cell.angle_beta   90.00
_cell.angle_gamma   90.00
#
_symmetry.space_group_name_H-M   'P 1'
#
loop_
_entity.id
_entity.type
_entity.pdbx_description
1 polymer ?
#
loop_
_entity_poly.entity_id
_entity_poly.type
_entity_poly.pdbx_seq_one_letter_code
_entity_poly.pdbx_strand_id
1 'polypeptide(L)'
;MPQIANALNDRMSIRISTEDKQTLIRAVALTHTNITEFVLQRILPSAREIIQQYDNRQFSPQDLSLIMELLDNPPKANTKLQQAAKLAKESYHEE
;
A
#
# COMPACT_ATOMS: atom_id res chain seq x y z
N MET A 1 12.85 9.48 -1.69
CA MET A 1 12.64 8.18 -1.01
C MET A 1 11.53 8.35 0.01
N PRO A 2 10.54 7.45 0.07
CA PRO A 2 9.50 7.54 1.09
C PRO A 2 10.15 7.36 2.47
N GLN A 3 9.92 8.31 3.37
CA GLN A 3 10.31 8.17 4.77
C GLN A 3 9.36 7.17 5.40
N ILE A 4 9.80 5.92 5.53
CA ILE A 4 9.09 4.91 6.33
C ILE A 4 9.25 5.38 7.78
N ALA A 5 8.20 5.98 8.34
CA ALA A 5 8.15 6.29 9.76
C ALA A 5 8.37 4.98 10.53
N ASN A 6 9.30 4.99 11.49
CA ASN A 6 9.58 3.85 12.36
C ASN A 6 8.26 3.25 12.88
N ALA A 7 8.00 1.99 12.53
CA ALA A 7 6.74 1.29 12.75
C ALA A 7 6.40 0.99 14.24
N LEU A 8 7.10 1.61 15.19
CA LEU A 8 6.98 1.35 16.63
C LEU A 8 6.49 2.55 17.44
N ASN A 9 6.07 3.63 16.78
CA ASN A 9 5.51 4.80 17.45
C ASN A 9 4.16 5.19 16.83
N ASP A 10 3.09 4.97 17.59
CA ASP A 10 1.72 5.32 17.19
C ASP A 10 1.50 6.85 17.10
N ARG A 11 2.43 7.66 17.62
CA ARG A 11 2.36 9.11 17.55
C ARG A 11 2.92 9.65 16.24
N MET A 12 2.03 10.15 15.40
CA MET A 12 2.39 10.90 14.20
C MET A 12 2.69 12.36 14.55
N SER A 13 3.90 12.82 14.23
CA SER A 13 4.27 14.25 14.33
C SER A 13 4.28 14.88 12.96
N ILE A 14 3.41 15.88 12.74
CA ILE A 14 3.28 16.59 11.46
C ILE A 14 3.71 18.04 11.66
N ARG A 15 4.61 18.54 10.80
CA ARG A 15 4.92 19.97 10.73
C ARG A 15 3.94 20.63 9.75
N ILE A 16 3.27 21.68 10.21
CA ILE A 16 2.33 22.48 9.41
C ILE A 16 2.61 23.97 9.62
N SER A 17 2.17 24.81 8.69
CA SER A 17 2.26 26.26 8.84
C SER A 17 1.30 26.77 9.95
N THR A 18 1.55 27.99 10.43
CA THR A 18 0.65 28.65 11.39
C THR A 18 -0.76 28.85 10.80
N GLU A 19 -0.84 29.17 9.52
CA GLU A 19 -2.10 29.40 8.81
C GLU A 19 -2.93 28.11 8.69
N ASP A 20 -2.29 27.00 8.29
CA ASP A 20 -2.95 25.69 8.24
C ASP A 20 -3.46 25.27 9.62
N LYS A 21 -2.65 25.50 10.66
CA LYS A 21 -3.04 25.20 12.04
C LYS A 21 -4.28 26.00 12.47
N GLN A 22 -4.34 27.30 12.15
CA GLN A 22 -5.50 28.13 12.47
C GLN A 22 -6.75 27.65 11.74
N THR A 23 -6.62 27.29 10.47
CA THR A 23 -7.70 26.74 9.65
C THR A 23 -8.24 25.44 10.25
N LEU A 24 -7.35 24.51 10.62
CA LEU A 24 -7.73 23.26 11.27
C LEU A 24 -8.44 23.48 12.60
N ILE A 25 -7.92 24.36 13.46
CA ILE A 25 -8.55 24.68 14.76
C ILE A 25 -9.96 25.25 14.54
N ARG A 26 -10.14 26.15 13.58
CA ARG A 26 -11.47 26.71 13.26
C ARG A 26 -12.43 25.62 12.77
N ALA A 27 -11.98 24.74 11.88
CA ALA A 27 -12.81 23.65 11.37
C ALA A 27 -13.23 22.68 12.47
N VAL A 28 -12.31 22.34 13.37
CA VAL A 28 -12.55 21.47 14.54
C VAL A 28 -13.58 22.10 15.48
N ALA A 29 -13.48 23.41 15.75
CA ALA A 29 -14.45 24.13 16.57
C ALA A 29 -15.87 24.12 15.98
N LEU A 30 -16.00 24.27 14.66
CA LEU A 30 -17.28 24.25 13.95
C LEU A 30 -17.90 22.85 13.87
N THR A 31 -17.08 21.81 13.88
CA THR A 31 -17.52 20.41 13.76
C THR A 31 -17.64 19.71 15.12
N HIS A 32 -17.42 20.44 16.22
CA HIS A 32 -17.51 19.94 17.59
C HIS A 32 -16.74 18.64 17.84
N THR A 33 -15.56 18.51 17.23
CA THR A 33 -14.66 17.37 17.42
C THR A 33 -13.31 17.83 17.96
N ASN A 34 -12.32 16.94 18.01
CA ASN A 34 -10.92 17.27 18.30
C ASN A 34 -10.07 17.19 17.03
N ILE A 35 -8.86 17.79 17.06
CA ILE A 35 -8.00 17.87 15.87
C ILE A 35 -7.55 16.50 15.37
N THR A 36 -7.28 15.56 16.27
CA THR A 36 -6.84 14.20 15.92
C THR A 36 -7.94 13.48 15.16
N GLU A 37 -9.15 13.47 15.71
CA GLU A 37 -10.29 12.80 15.09
C GLU A 37 -10.71 13.47 13.78
N PHE A 38 -10.74 14.81 13.73
CA PHE A 38 -11.01 15.54 12.50
C PHE A 38 -10.04 15.16 11.38
N VAL A 39 -8.74 15.12 11.68
CA VAL A 39 -7.70 14.79 10.69
C VAL A 39 -7.82 13.32 10.26
N LEU A 40 -7.99 12.39 11.19
CA LEU A 40 -8.12 10.97 10.88
C LEU A 40 -9.36 10.65 10.04
N GLN A 41 -10.51 11.25 10.37
CA GLN A 41 -11.76 11.07 9.63
C GLN A 41 -11.64 11.53 8.16
N ARG A 42 -10.80 12.52 7.87
CA ARG A 42 -10.59 13.03 6.51
C ARG A 42 -9.50 12.28 5.74
N ILE A 43 -8.41 11.90 6.40
CA ILE A 43 -7.24 11.32 5.73
C ILE A 43 -7.36 9.81 5.54
N LEU A 44 -7.92 9.07 6.52
CA LEU A 44 -7.98 7.60 6.44
C LEU A 44 -8.75 7.08 5.21
N PRO A 45 -9.89 7.67 4.79
CA PRO A 45 -10.57 7.24 3.57
C PRO A 45 -9.69 7.36 2.32
N SER A 46 -9.01 8.49 2.15
CA SER A 46 -8.10 8.70 1.02
C SER A 46 -6.90 7.76 1.06
N ALA A 47 -6.33 7.51 2.23
CA ALA A 47 -5.23 6.55 2.39
C ALA A 47 -5.68 5.13 2.01
N ARG A 48 -6.87 4.71 2.43
CA ARG A 48 -7.46 3.40 2.07
C ARG A 48 -7.73 3.29 0.58
N GLU A 49 -8.22 4.35 -0.04
CA GLU A 49 -8.46 4.37 -1.48
C GLU A 49 -7.15 4.19 -2.26
N ILE A 50 -6.08 4.89 -1.88
CA ILE A 50 -4.75 4.72 -2.48
C ILE A 50 -4.27 3.27 -2.31
N ILE A 51 -4.34 2.72 -1.10
CA ILE A 51 -3.95 1.32 -0.84
C ILE A 51 -4.76 0.39 -1.75
N GLN A 52 -6.08 0.56 -1.81
CA GLN A 52 -6.96 -0.25 -2.64
C GLN A 52 -6.62 -0.15 -4.13
N GLN A 53 -6.27 1.04 -4.64
CA GLN A 53 -5.87 1.22 -6.04
C GLN A 53 -4.57 0.47 -6.38
N TYR A 54 -3.64 0.36 -5.43
CA TYR A 54 -2.38 -0.35 -5.64
C TYR A 54 -2.49 -1.86 -5.39
N ASP A 55 -3.26 -2.27 -4.38
CA ASP A 55 -3.47 -3.69 -4.04
C ASP A 55 -4.39 -4.36 -5.07
N ASN A 56 -5.47 -3.69 -5.46
CA ASN A 56 -6.36 -4.18 -6.50
C ASN A 56 -5.88 -3.67 -7.86
N ARG A 57 -4.78 -4.24 -8.36
CA ARG A 57 -4.61 -4.32 -9.82
C ARG A 57 -5.75 -5.16 -10.37
N GLN A 58 -6.82 -4.51 -10.81
CA GLN A 58 -7.92 -5.18 -11.48
C GLN A 58 -7.36 -5.84 -12.74
N PHE A 59 -7.33 -7.17 -12.73
CA PHE A 59 -7.12 -7.94 -13.94
C PHE A 59 -8.30 -7.67 -14.87
N SER A 60 -8.03 -7.43 -16.15
CA SER A 60 -9.13 -7.41 -17.11
C SER A 60 -9.84 -8.77 -17.07
N PRO A 61 -11.13 -8.87 -17.45
CA PRO A 61 -11.81 -10.18 -17.51
C PRO A 61 -11.05 -11.22 -18.35
N GLN A 62 -10.31 -10.75 -19.37
CA GLN A 62 -9.46 -11.57 -20.23
C GLN A 62 -8.23 -12.08 -19.46
N ASP A 63 -7.53 -11.20 -18.74
CA ASP A 63 -6.39 -11.59 -17.92
C ASP A 63 -6.80 -12.55 -16.80
N LEU A 64 -7.96 -12.31 -16.18
CA LEU A 64 -8.48 -13.20 -15.15
C LEU A 64 -8.77 -14.59 -15.72
N SER A 65 -9.39 -14.68 -16.90
CA SER A 65 -9.68 -15.95 -17.56
C SER A 65 -8.39 -16.71 -17.91
N LEU A 66 -7.38 -16.00 -18.42
CA LEU A 66 -6.06 -16.56 -18.69
C LEU A 66 -5.38 -17.06 -17.41
N ILE A 67 -5.46 -16.30 -16.32
CA ILE A 67 -4.89 -16.70 -15.03
C ILE A 67 -5.58 -17.96 -14.51
N MET A 68 -6.91 -18.05 -14.59
CA MET A 68 -7.65 -19.24 -14.16
C MET A 68 -7.24 -20.47 -14.99
N GLU A 69 -7.11 -20.32 -16.31
CA GLU A 69 -6.64 -21.40 -17.18
C GLU A 69 -5.22 -21.85 -16.83
N LEU A 70 -4.32 -20.91 -16.51
CA LEU A 70 -2.94 -21.21 -16.11
C LEU A 70 -2.85 -21.87 -14.72
N LEU A 71 -3.80 -21.60 -13.82
CA LEU A 71 -3.88 -22.26 -12.51
C LEU A 71 -4.41 -23.70 -12.63
N ASP A 72 -5.42 -23.92 -13.48
CA ASP A 72 -6.00 -25.25 -13.72
C ASP A 72 -5.08 -26.14 -14.57
N ASN A 73 -4.38 -25.55 -15.55
CA ASN A 73 -3.48 -26.23 -16.47
C ASN A 73 -2.10 -25.57 -16.49
N PRO A 74 -1.29 -25.74 -15.43
CA PRO A 74 0.03 -25.12 -15.36
C PRO A 74 0.93 -25.66 -16.47
N PRO A 75 1.46 -24.78 -17.37
CA PRO A 75 2.36 -25.22 -18.42
C PRO A 75 3.69 -25.69 -17.84
N LYS A 76 4.37 -26.59 -18.55
CA LYS A 76 5.72 -27.01 -18.15
C LYS A 76 6.67 -25.82 -18.13
N ALA A 77 7.45 -25.70 -17.06
CA ALA A 77 8.46 -24.65 -16.91
C ALA A 77 9.41 -24.62 -18.12
N ASN A 78 9.58 -23.45 -18.73
CA ASN A 78 10.51 -23.26 -19.84
C ASN A 78 11.97 -23.33 -19.34
N THR A 79 12.90 -23.51 -20.28
CA THR A 79 14.34 -23.67 -19.96
C THR A 79 14.92 -22.48 -19.20
N LYS A 80 14.48 -21.26 -19.51
CA LYS A 80 14.90 -20.03 -18.80
C LYS A 80 14.42 -20.01 -17.34
N LEU A 81 13.18 -20.42 -17.09
CA LEU A 81 12.61 -20.50 -15.74
C LEU A 81 13.28 -21.60 -14.92
N GLN A 82 13.60 -22.73 -15.55
CA GLN A 82 14.38 -23.80 -14.91
C GLN A 82 15.80 -23.35 -14.53
N GLN A 83 16.47 -22.58 -15.41
CA GLN A 83 17.79 -22.01 -15.12
C GLN A 83 17.72 -20.98 -13.99
N ALA A 84 16.74 -20.08 -14.03
CA ALA A 84 16.52 -19.09 -12.98
C ALA A 84 16.24 -19.75 -11.62
N ALA A 85 15.44 -20.81 -11.59
CA ALA A 85 15.17 -21.56 -10.36
C ALA A 85 16.42 -22.25 -9.79
N LYS A 86 17.33 -22.75 -10.64
CA LYS A 86 18.61 -23.32 -10.20
C LYS A 86 19.52 -22.26 -9.57
N LEU A 87 19.67 -21.11 -10.24
CA LEU A 87 20.45 -19.98 -9.74
C LEU A 87 19.91 -19.46 -8.40
N ALA A 88 18.58 -19.33 -8.28
CA ALA A 88 17.94 -18.89 -7.04
C ALA A 88 18.15 -19.89 -5.88
N LYS A 89 18.24 -21.19 -6.17
CA LYS A 89 18.48 -22.23 -5.18
C LYS A 89 19.94 -22.27 -4.70
N GLU A 90 20.88 -21.96 -5.59
CA GLU A 90 22.31 -21.82 -5.25
C GLU A 90 22.55 -20.61 -4.33
N SER A 91 21.88 -19.48 -4.59
CA SER A 91 21.98 -18.28 -3.73
C SER A 91 21.27 -18.41 -2.37
N TYR A 92 20.37 -19.39 -2.20
CA TYR A 92 19.64 -19.60 -0.93
C TYR A 92 20.34 -20.61 0.01
N HIS A 93 21.41 -21.26 -0.46
CA HIS A 93 22.21 -22.21 0.32
C HIS A 93 23.59 -21.66 0.73
N GLU A 94 23.89 -20.39 0.44
CA GLU A 94 25.13 -19.70 0.84
C GLU A 94 25.00 -18.77 2.06
N GLU A 95 23.89 -18.82 2.80
CA GLU A 95 23.76 -18.30 4.18
C GLU A 95 23.47 -19.44 5.17
#